data_AF-A0A6A7LX19-F1
#
_entry.id   AF-A0A6A7LX19-F1
#
_cell.length_a   1.000
_cell.length_b   1.000
_cell.length_c   1.000
_cell.angle_alpha   90.00
_cell.angle_beta   90.00
_cell.angle_gamma   90.00
#
_symmetry.space_group_name_H-M   'P 1'
#
loop_
_entity.id
_entity.type
_entity.pdbx_description
1 polymer ?
#
loop_
_entity_poly.entity_id
_entity_poly.type
_entity_poly.pdbx_seq_one_letter_code
_entity_poly.pdbx_strand_id
1 'polypeptide(L)' 'AVFAASRDWPFALPVWVLGLAAGATVLVGAIAGAYPAARAARMSPTAALATV' A
#
# COMPACT_ATOMS: atom_id res chain seq x y z
N ALA A 1 3.79 21.84 -5.46
CA ALA A 1 3.17 22.92 -6.25
C ALA A 1 3.71 24.29 -5.84
N VAL A 2 3.50 24.72 -4.59
CA VAL A 2 3.94 26.06 -4.08
C VAL A 2 5.41 26.35 -4.35
N PHE A 3 6.31 25.38 -4.13
CA PHE A 3 7.73 25.53 -4.37
C PHE A 3 8.13 25.73 -5.85
N ALA A 4 7.45 25.02 -6.76
CA ALA A 4 7.69 25.17 -8.19
C ALA A 4 7.17 26.54 -8.67
N ALA A 5 6.00 26.95 -8.17
CA ALA A 5 5.41 28.26 -8.44
C ALA A 5 6.27 29.41 -7.91
N SER A 6 6.86 29.29 -6.71
CA SER A 6 7.76 30.32 -6.16
C SER A 6 9.08 30.47 -6.92
N ARG A 7 9.39 29.53 -7.81
CA ARG A 7 10.60 29.52 -8.65
C ARG A 7 10.30 29.77 -10.13
N ASP A 8 9.06 30.07 -10.47
CA ASP A 8 8.57 30.18 -11.86
C ASP A 8 8.87 28.93 -12.71
N TRP A 9 8.93 27.76 -12.07
CA TRP A 9 9.22 26.49 -12.74
C TRP A 9 7.93 25.76 -13.14
N PRO A 10 7.91 25.11 -14.32
CA PRO A 10 6.78 24.28 -14.71
C PRO A 10 6.61 23.12 -13.73
N PHE A 11 5.37 22.89 -13.29
CA PHE A 11 5.06 21.77 -12.40
C PHE A 11 5.14 20.46 -13.19
N ALA A 12 6.20 19.69 -12.95
CA ALA A 12 6.51 18.49 -13.71
C ALA A 12 5.74 17.22 -13.30
N LEU A 13 5.04 17.23 -12.15
CA LEU A 13 4.37 16.04 -11.61
C LEU A 13 2.88 16.04 -12.00
N PRO A 14 2.43 15.16 -12.90
CA PRO A 14 1.01 15.07 -13.23
C PRO A 14 0.18 14.59 -12.03
N VAL A 15 -1.04 15.12 -11.88
CA VAL A 15 -1.92 14.78 -10.75
C VAL A 15 -2.29 13.29 -10.72
N TRP A 16 -2.41 12.63 -11.88
CA TRP A 16 -2.72 11.19 -11.96
C TRP A 16 -1.64 10.31 -11.29
N VAL A 17 -0.39 10.78 -11.22
CA VAL A 17 0.70 10.04 -10.56
C VAL A 17 0.41 9.86 -9.08
N LEU A 18 -0.23 10.83 -8.42
CA LEU A 18 -0.64 10.71 -7.01
C LEU A 18 -1.69 9.61 -6.83
N GLY A 19 -2.64 9.51 -7.77
CA GLY A 19 -3.64 8.45 -7.80
C GLY A 19 -3.01 7.07 -7.96
N LEU A 20 -2.06 6.92 -8.88
CA LEU A 20 -1.34 5.65 -9.04
C LEU A 20 -0.45 5.32 -7.86
N ALA A 21 0.21 6.30 -7.24
CA ALA A 21 1.02 6.08 -6.05
C ALA A 21 0.17 5.56 -4.88
N ALA A 22 -1.00 6.17 -4.66
CA ALA A 22 -1.97 5.69 -3.67
C ALA A 22 -2.47 4.27 -4.00
N GLY A 23 -2.85 4.03 -5.25
CA GLY A 23 -3.30 2.70 -5.71
C GLY A 23 -2.24 1.62 -5.55
N ALA A 24 -0.99 1.92 -5.89
CA ALA A 24 0.14 1.02 -5.73
C ALA A 24 0.39 0.68 -4.24
N THR A 25 0.30 1.68 -3.36
CA THR A 25 0.46 1.50 -1.91
C THR A 25 -0.59 0.55 -1.36
N VAL A 26 -1.87 0.77 -1.72
CA VAL A 26 -2.97 -0.09 -1.32
C VAL A 26 -2.79 -1.50 -1.88
N LEU A 27 -2.43 -1.65 -3.15
CA LEU A 27 -2.23 -2.95 -3.78
C LEU A 27 -1.14 -3.76 -3.08
N VAL A 28 0.00 -3.15 -2.80
CA VAL A 28 1.12 -3.81 -2.11
C VAL A 28 0.71 -4.21 -0.70
N GLY A 29 0.08 -3.30 0.06
CA GLY A 29 -0.41 -3.60 1.41
C GLY A 29 -1.46 -4.72 1.42
N ALA A 30 -2.36 -4.71 0.44
CA ALA A 30 -3.39 -5.74 0.29
C ALA A 30 -2.78 -7.10 0.00
N ILE A 31 -1.81 -7.20 -0.93
CA ILE A 31 -1.14 -8.47 -1.23
C ILE A 31 -0.33 -8.96 -0.02
N ALA A 32 0.46 -8.06 0.59
CA ALA A 32 1.30 -8.37 1.73
C ALA A 32 0.50 -8.79 2.97
N GLY A 33 -0.71 -8.26 3.17
CA GLY A 33 -1.60 -8.64 4.27
C GLY A 33 -2.48 -9.86 3.96
N ALA A 34 -3.04 -9.93 2.76
CA ALA A 34 -3.97 -11.00 2.38
C ALA A 34 -3.28 -12.36 2.30
N TYR A 35 -2.04 -12.42 1.80
CA TYR A 35 -1.29 -13.67 1.70
C TYR A 35 -1.07 -14.35 3.07
N PRO A 36 -0.46 -13.71 4.09
CA PRO A 36 -0.29 -14.33 5.39
C PRO A 36 -1.62 -14.57 6.11
N ALA A 37 -2.62 -13.71 5.94
CA ALA A 37 -3.95 -13.91 6.51
C ALA A 37 -4.62 -15.18 5.95
N ALA A 38 -4.56 -15.38 4.63
CA ALA A 38 -5.08 -16.58 3.97
C ALA A 38 -4.30 -17.84 4.38
N ARG A 39 -2.98 -17.71 4.64
CA ARG A 39 -2.18 -18.80 5.20
C ARG A 39 -2.63 -19.13 6.63
N ALA A 40 -2.88 -18.12 7.47
CA ALA A 40 -3.31 -18.31 8.85
C ALA A 40 -4.71 -18.93 8.96
N ALA A 41 -5.64 -18.53 8.10
CA ALA A 41 -6.99 -19.09 8.05
C ALA A 41 -7.03 -20.59 7.70
N ARG A 42 -5.96 -21.15 7.15
CA ARG A 42 -5.84 -22.58 6.81
C ARG A 42 -5.18 -23.40 7.91
N MET A 43 -4.64 -22.78 8.96
CA MET A 43 -4.04 -23.50 10.08
C MET A 43 -5.13 -24.16 10.93
N SER A 44 -4.83 -25.33 11.52
CA SER A 44 -5.78 -25.99 12.43
C SER A 44 -5.99 -25.14 13.69
N PRO A 45 -7.19 -25.16 14.31
CA PRO A 45 -7.46 -24.36 15.51
C PRO A 45 -6.51 -24.65 16.68
N THR A 46 -6.05 -25.90 16.81
CA THR A 46 -5.08 -26.29 17.85
C THR A 46 -3.70 -25.70 17.61
N ALA A 47 -3.23 -25.67 16.36
CA ALA A 47 -1.96 -25.03 16.00
C ALA A 47 -2.04 -23.51 16.15
N ALA A 48 -3.19 -22.90 15.83
CA ALA A 48 -3.41 -21.47 16.02
C ALA A 48 -3.39 -21.08 17.51
N LEU A 49 -4.05 -21.86 18.38
CA LEU A 49 -4.07 -21.60 19.84
C LEU A 49 -2.68 -21.73 20.47
N ALA A 50 -1.84 -22.66 20.01
CA ALA A 50 -0.49 -22.85 20.53
C ALA A 50 0.49 -21.70 20.20
N THR A 51 0.11 -20.79 19.29
CA THR A 51 0.91 -19.61 18.91
C THR A 51 0.47 -18.31 19.59
N VAL A 52 -0.60 -18.36 20.39
CA VAL A 52 -1.04 -17.27 21.30
C VAL A 52 -0.32 -17.43 22.63
#